data_AF-A0A2E4WSB3-F1
#
_entry.id   AF-A0A2E4WSB3-F1
#
_cell.length_a   1.000
_cell.length_b   1.000
_cell.length_c   1.000
_cell.angle_alpha   90.00
_cell.angle_beta   90.00
_cell.angle_gamma   90.00
#
_symmetry.space_group_name_H-M   'P 1'
#
loop_
_entity.id
_entity.type
_entity.pdbx_description
1 polymer ?
#
loop_
_entity_poly.entity_id
_entity_poly.type
_entity_poly.pdbx_seq_one_letter_code
_entity_poly.pdbx_strand_id
1 'polypeptide(L)'
;MSTRVITKPKKSVIDRQSKESWLNAALKALASGGIDKVRVESLAKNLGVTKGSFYWHFKDREQFLDELLNFWAEQSTQTVIANPDYPTDSRARVRAVAEDIVRRDLGGM
;
A
#
# COMPACT_ATOMS: atom_id res chain seq x y z
N MET A 1 2.42 -19.12 42.08
CA MET A 1 2.28 -17.67 41.90
C MET A 1 3.38 -17.18 40.97
N SER A 2 3.08 -16.88 39.71
CA SER A 2 3.64 -15.72 38.99
C SER A 2 2.93 -15.58 37.64
N THR A 3 2.67 -14.33 37.29
CA THR A 3 1.59 -13.82 36.45
C THR A 3 1.73 -14.19 34.97
N ARG A 4 0.71 -14.84 34.38
CA ARG A 4 0.55 -14.88 32.92
C ARG A 4 0.24 -13.47 32.44
N VAL A 5 1.12 -12.90 31.62
CA VAL A 5 0.80 -11.75 30.78
C VAL A 5 -0.25 -12.22 29.77
N ILE A 6 -1.50 -11.81 29.98
CA ILE A 6 -2.60 -12.04 29.03
C ILE A 6 -2.56 -10.88 28.05
N THR A 7 -1.81 -11.03 26.95
CA THR A 7 -1.92 -10.13 25.80
C THR A 7 -3.30 -10.35 25.16
N LYS A 8 -4.16 -9.33 25.28
CA LYS A 8 -5.50 -9.34 24.68
C LYS A 8 -5.40 -9.46 23.15
N PRO A 9 -6.23 -10.29 22.49
CA PRO A 9 -6.25 -10.36 21.04
C PRO A 9 -6.84 -9.04 20.49
N LYS A 10 -6.09 -8.32 19.66
CA LYS A 10 -6.61 -7.16 18.92
C LYS A 10 -7.63 -7.66 17.90
N LYS A 11 -8.92 -7.36 18.10
CA LYS A 11 -9.93 -7.44 17.03
C LYS A 11 -9.40 -6.67 15.81
N SER A 12 -9.39 -7.28 14.63
CA SER A 12 -8.96 -6.67 13.36
C SER A 12 -9.99 -5.66 12.85
N VAL A 13 -10.32 -4.66 13.66
CA VAL A 13 -11.01 -3.46 13.20
C VAL A 13 -9.97 -2.67 12.41
N ILE A 14 -10.18 -2.49 11.10
CA ILE A 14 -9.31 -1.64 10.28
C ILE A 14 -9.23 -0.28 10.96
N ASP A 15 -8.05 0.08 11.44
CA ASP A 15 -7.80 1.39 12.00
C ASP A 15 -7.78 2.39 10.85
N ARG A 16 -8.89 3.10 10.67
CA ARG A 16 -9.08 4.08 9.59
C ARG A 16 -8.10 5.25 9.68
N GLN A 17 -7.46 5.45 10.83
CA GLN A 17 -6.45 6.50 11.01
C GLN A 17 -5.04 6.02 10.67
N SER A 18 -4.80 4.71 10.59
CA SER A 18 -3.47 4.15 10.42
C SER A 18 -2.77 4.68 9.16
N LYS A 19 -1.44 4.71 9.22
CA LYS A 19 -0.57 5.02 8.08
C LYS A 19 -0.95 4.23 6.83
N GLU A 20 -1.21 2.93 6.99
CA GLU A 20 -1.59 2.03 5.91
C GLU A 20 -2.97 2.39 5.31
N SER A 21 -3.95 2.78 6.13
CA SER A 21 -5.25 3.26 5.65
C SER A 21 -5.12 4.51 4.77
N TRP A 22 -4.23 5.44 5.16
CA TRP A 22 -3.92 6.63 4.35
C TRP A 22 -3.26 6.28 3.01
N LEU A 23 -2.24 5.41 3.01
CA LEU A 23 -1.54 5.00 1.80
C LEU A 23 -2.46 4.23 0.84
N ASN A 24 -3.30 3.32 1.35
CA ASN A 24 -4.30 2.62 0.57
C ASN A 24 -5.34 3.55 -0.05
N ALA A 25 -5.84 4.54 0.70
CA ALA A 25 -6.78 5.53 0.18
C ALA A 25 -6.13 6.39 -0.92
N ALA A 26 -4.87 6.79 -0.74
CA ALA A 26 -4.13 7.54 -1.74
C ALA A 26 -3.86 6.72 -3.01
N LEU A 27 -3.50 5.44 -2.90
CA LEU A 27 -3.30 4.57 -4.06
C LEU A 27 -4.58 4.44 -4.89
N LYS A 28 -5.75 4.29 -4.24
CA LYS A 28 -7.06 4.32 -4.90
C LYS A 28 -7.34 5.65 -5.59
N ALA A 29 -7.03 6.76 -4.92
CA ALA A 29 -7.21 8.09 -5.50
C ALA A 29 -6.30 8.30 -6.73
N LEU A 30 -5.04 7.89 -6.63
CA LEU A 30 -4.05 7.93 -7.71
C LEU A 30 -4.54 7.14 -8.92
N ALA A 31 -4.99 5.90 -8.73
CA ALA A 31 -5.55 5.07 -9.80
C ALA A 31 -6.79 5.69 -10.46
N SER A 32 -7.62 6.42 -9.71
CA SER A 32 -8.87 7.00 -10.22
C SER A 32 -8.71 8.27 -11.04
N GLY A 33 -7.63 9.03 -10.86
CA GLY A 33 -7.49 10.34 -11.52
C GLY A 33 -6.15 11.02 -11.33
N GLY A 34 -5.08 10.26 -11.12
CA GLY A 34 -3.72 10.76 -11.05
C GLY A 34 -3.39 11.52 -9.75
N ILE A 35 -2.22 12.13 -9.76
CA ILE A 35 -1.62 12.77 -8.58
C ILE A 35 -2.49 13.91 -8.00
N ASP A 36 -3.27 14.57 -8.84
CA ASP A 36 -4.17 15.66 -8.44
C ASP A 36 -5.32 15.19 -7.55
N LYS A 37 -5.68 13.89 -7.57
CA LYS A 37 -6.68 13.31 -6.67
C LYS A 37 -6.11 12.96 -5.30
N VAL A 38 -4.79 12.92 -5.14
CA VAL A 38 -4.11 12.63 -3.87
C VAL A 38 -4.04 13.91 -3.02
N ARG A 39 -5.18 14.26 -2.43
CA ARG A 39 -5.35 15.45 -1.56
C ARG A 39 -5.72 15.04 -0.14
N VAL A 40 -4.95 15.52 0.84
CA VAL A 40 -5.09 15.14 2.26
C VAL A 40 -6.51 15.37 2.77
N GLU A 41 -7.14 16.50 2.47
CA GLU A 41 -8.50 16.82 2.91
C GLU A 41 -9.54 15.86 2.32
N SER A 42 -9.37 15.47 1.05
CA SER A 42 -10.29 14.55 0.37
C SER A 42 -10.13 13.14 0.91
N LEU A 43 -8.89 12.71 1.14
CA LEU A 43 -8.58 11.42 1.73
C LEU A 43 -9.10 11.32 3.18
N ALA A 44 -8.93 12.38 3.99
CA ALA A 44 -9.47 12.45 5.34
C ALA A 44 -10.99 12.23 5.36
N LYS A 45 -11.70 12.94 4.47
CA LYS A 45 -13.16 12.80 4.30
C LYS A 45 -13.54 11.37 3.90
N ASN A 46 -12.84 10.78 2.94
CA ASN A 46 -13.10 9.42 2.46
C ASN A 46 -12.85 8.37 3.56
N LEU A 47 -11.85 8.58 4.40
CA LEU A 47 -11.53 7.71 5.54
C LEU A 47 -12.44 7.95 6.75
N GLY A 48 -13.19 9.06 6.77
CA GLY A 48 -14.00 9.45 7.92
C GLY A 48 -13.15 9.85 9.14
N VAL A 49 -11.99 10.46 8.89
CA VAL A 49 -11.03 10.91 9.92
C VAL A 49 -10.76 12.40 9.79
N THR A 50 -10.09 13.00 10.77
CA THR A 50 -9.73 14.42 10.72
C THR A 50 -8.46 14.64 9.89
N LYS A 51 -8.26 15.84 9.33
CA LYS A 51 -6.97 16.21 8.75
C LYS A 51 -5.86 16.17 9.81
N GLY A 52 -6.17 16.45 11.08
CA GLY A 52 -5.22 16.40 12.18
C GLY A 52 -4.56 15.02 12.35
N SER A 53 -5.30 13.91 12.13
CA SER A 53 -4.75 12.55 12.26
C SER A 53 -3.69 12.21 11.20
N PHE A 54 -3.68 12.91 10.06
CA PHE A 54 -2.64 12.78 9.04
C PHE A 54 -1.24 13.09 9.61
N TYR A 55 -1.12 14.17 10.39
CA TYR A 55 0.16 14.67 10.88
C TYR A 55 0.81 13.78 11.96
N TRP A 56 0.09 12.76 12.44
CA TRP A 56 0.66 11.73 13.32
C TRP A 56 1.52 10.73 12.54
N HIS A 57 1.31 10.63 11.23
CA HIS A 57 1.96 9.66 10.35
C HIS A 57 2.90 10.31 9.35
N PHE A 58 2.55 11.50 8.87
CA PHE A 58 3.31 12.21 7.85
C PHE A 58 3.54 13.67 8.27
N LYS A 59 4.79 14.11 8.24
CA LYS A 59 5.20 15.48 8.53
C LYS A 59 4.55 16.47 7.57
N ASP A 60 4.54 16.14 6.28
CA ASP A 60 4.06 16.98 5.21
C ASP A 60 3.59 16.14 4.00
N ARG A 61 3.11 16.82 2.96
CA ARG A 61 2.62 16.17 1.74
C ARG A 61 3.73 15.53 0.92
N GLU A 62 4.94 16.10 0.95
CA GLU A 62 6.07 15.58 0.19
C GLU A 62 6.50 14.23 0.74
N GLN A 63 6.71 14.14 2.07
CA GLN A 63 6.97 12.88 2.74
C GLN A 63 5.86 11.86 2.44
N PHE A 64 4.60 12.26 2.49
CA PHE A 64 3.49 11.35 2.18
C PHE A 64 3.54 10.80 0.74
N LEU A 65 3.96 11.59 -0.24
CA LEU A 65 4.09 11.12 -1.61
C LEU A 65 5.28 10.18 -1.79
N ASP A 66 6.41 10.45 -1.13
CA ASP A 66 7.55 9.52 -1.12
C ASP A 66 7.16 8.18 -0.50
N GLU A 67 6.42 8.22 0.61
CA GLU A 67 5.87 7.05 1.27
C GLU A 67 4.86 6.31 0.38
N LEU A 68 4.00 7.03 -0.35
CA LEU A 68 3.06 6.46 -1.30
C LEU A 68 3.78 5.76 -2.46
N LEU A 69 4.85 6.35 -2.98
CA LEU A 69 5.66 5.76 -4.04
C LEU A 69 6.28 4.45 -3.57
N ASN A 70 6.90 4.44 -2.38
CA ASN A 70 7.47 3.23 -1.79
C ASN A 70 6.41 2.16 -1.54
N PHE A 71 5.27 2.55 -0.99
CA PHE A 71 4.14 1.65 -0.76
C PHE A 71 3.62 1.04 -2.06
N TRP A 72 3.47 1.83 -3.12
CA TRP A 72 3.06 1.34 -4.43
C TRP A 72 4.09 0.37 -5.02
N ALA A 73 5.38 0.67 -4.93
CA ALA A 73 6.44 -0.22 -5.42
C ALA A 73 6.43 -1.57 -4.70
N GLU A 74 6.26 -1.56 -3.37
CA GLU A 74 6.15 -2.78 -2.57
C GLU A 74 4.90 -3.58 -2.95
N GLN A 75 3.72 -2.95 -2.98
CA GLN A 75 2.47 -3.65 -3.34
C GLN A 75 2.50 -4.22 -4.76
N SER A 76 3.05 -3.48 -5.72
CA SER A 76 3.17 -3.93 -7.11
C SER A 76 4.10 -5.13 -7.20
N THR A 77 5.26 -5.06 -6.55
CA THR A 77 6.22 -6.18 -6.51
C THR A 77 5.59 -7.41 -5.86
N GLN A 78 4.95 -7.26 -4.69
CA GLN A 78 4.32 -8.36 -3.98
C GLN A 78 3.21 -9.01 -4.81
N THR A 79 2.37 -8.20 -5.46
CA THR A 79 1.29 -8.68 -6.34
C THR A 79 1.84 -9.51 -7.49
N VAL A 80 2.91 -9.04 -8.14
CA VAL A 80 3.55 -9.77 -9.23
C VAL A 80 4.11 -11.09 -8.70
N ILE A 81 5.00 -11.08 -7.69
CA ILE A 81 5.69 -12.30 -7.27
C ILE A 81 4.78 -13.32 -6.59
N ALA A 82 3.66 -12.91 -6.00
CA ALA A 82 2.71 -13.81 -5.35
C ALA A 82 1.73 -14.50 -6.33
N ASN A 83 1.85 -14.26 -7.64
CA ASN A 83 0.98 -14.88 -8.64
C ASN A 83 1.09 -16.43 -8.59
N PRO A 84 0.01 -17.15 -8.27
CA PRO A 84 0.03 -18.61 -8.14
C PRO A 84 0.18 -19.34 -9.48
N ASP A 85 -0.06 -18.66 -10.61
CA ASP A 85 0.06 -19.26 -11.94
C ASP A 85 1.52 -19.40 -12.40
N TYR A 86 2.47 -18.81 -11.67
CA TYR A 86 3.88 -18.95 -12.00
C TYR A 86 4.42 -20.36 -11.70
N PRO A 87 5.39 -20.85 -12.52
CA PRO A 87 6.05 -22.12 -12.27
C PRO A 87 6.66 -22.20 -10.87
N THR A 88 6.70 -23.40 -10.30
CA THR A 88 7.37 -23.65 -9.00
C THR A 88 8.88 -23.83 -9.13
N ASP A 89 9.37 -24.22 -10.32
CA ASP A 89 10.81 -24.26 -10.61
C ASP A 89 11.42 -22.85 -10.56
N SER A 90 12.49 -22.68 -9.79
CA SER A 90 13.08 -21.38 -9.52
C SER A 90 13.52 -20.64 -10.78
N ARG A 91 14.12 -21.32 -11.77
CA ARG A 91 14.61 -20.68 -13.00
C ARG A 91 13.44 -20.30 -13.90
N ALA A 92 12.46 -21.19 -14.06
CA ALA A 92 11.27 -20.93 -14.84
C ALA A 92 10.42 -19.80 -14.22
N ARG A 93 10.32 -19.74 -12.89
CA ARG A 93 9.61 -18.67 -12.16
C ARG A 93 10.25 -17.30 -12.38
N VAL A 94 11.58 -17.20 -12.26
CA VAL A 94 12.30 -15.94 -12.51
C VAL A 94 12.07 -15.46 -13.94
N ARG A 95 12.14 -16.37 -14.92
CA ARG A 95 11.87 -16.04 -16.32
C ARG A 95 10.43 -15.55 -16.52
N ALA A 96 9.44 -16.27 -15.99
CA ALA A 96 8.03 -15.90 -16.12
C ALA A 96 7.71 -14.54 -15.50
N VAL A 97 8.24 -14.25 -14.30
CA VAL A 97 8.10 -12.94 -13.64
C VAL A 97 8.72 -11.83 -14.49
N ALA A 98 9.95 -12.04 -14.99
CA ALA A 98 10.63 -11.05 -15.81
C ALA A 98 9.88 -10.74 -17.11
N GLU A 99 9.36 -11.77 -17.78
CA GLU A 99 8.54 -11.62 -18.99
C GLU A 99 7.22 -10.87 -18.72
N ASP A 100 6.58 -11.11 -17.57
CA ASP A 100 5.35 -10.43 -17.19
C ASP A 100 5.58 -8.94 -16.89
N ILE A 101 6.63 -8.61 -16.14
CA ILE A 101 7.04 -7.23 -15.86
C ILE A 101 7.33 -6.49 -17.17
N VAL A 102 8.13 -7.07 -18.07
CA VAL A 102 8.45 -6.44 -19.36
C VAL A 102 7.19 -6.22 -20.21
N ARG A 103 6.29 -7.20 -20.25
CA ARG A 103 5.05 -7.11 -21.04
C ARG A 103 4.09 -6.05 -20.49
N ARG A 104 3.91 -5.98 -19.17
CA ARG A 104 2.89 -5.13 -18.52
C ARG A 104 3.37 -3.71 -18.27
N ASP A 105 4.62 -3.54 -17.82
CA ASP A 105 5.10 -2.26 -17.32
C ASP A 105 5.90 -1.46 -18.36
N LEU A 106 6.55 -2.15 -19.31
CA LEU A 106 7.44 -1.52 -20.29
C LEU A 106 6.93 -1.61 -21.73
N GLY A 107 5.93 -2.43 -22.01
CA GLY A 107 5.40 -2.68 -23.36
C GLY A 107 4.51 -1.56 -23.95
N GLY A 108 4.36 -0.43 -23.24
CA GLY A 108 3.54 0.72 -23.65
C GLY A 108 4.29 2.04 -23.78
N MET A 109 5.63 2.03 -23.73
CA MET A 109 6.48 3.19 -24.03
C MET A 109 6.92 3.20 -25.49
#